data_AF-A0A4W6CPJ0-F1
#
_entry.id   AF-A0A4W6CPJ0-F1
#
_cell.length_a   1.000
_cell.length_b   1.000
_cell.length_c   1.000
_cell.angle_alpha   90.00
_cell.angle_beta   90.00
_cell.angle_gamma   90.00
#
_symmetry.space_group_name_H-M   'P 1'
#
loop_
_entity.id
_entity.type
_entity.pdbx_description
1 polymer ?
#
loop_
_entity_poly.entity_id
_entity_poly.type
_entity_poly.pdbx_seq_one_letter_code
_entity_poly.pdbx_strand_id
1 'polypeptide(L)' 'MGNGLSEQPSFLSSVPFFQSFHIAILGLDSAGKTTVLYRLQFNEFVNTVPTKGFNAEKVKYDFL' A
#
# COMPACT_ATOMS: atom_id res chain seq x y z
N MET A 1 2.37 -32.92 -1.75
CA MET A 1 3.23 -31.80 -1.33
C MET A 1 2.73 -30.57 -2.07
N GLY A 2 1.81 -29.81 -1.46
CA GLY A 2 1.18 -28.66 -2.11
C GLY A 2 2.04 -27.41 -1.94
N ASN A 3 2.40 -26.77 -3.05
CA ASN A 3 3.05 -25.46 -3.02
C ASN A 3 1.98 -24.39 -2.81
N GLY A 4 1.90 -23.84 -1.60
CA GLY A 4 0.98 -22.78 -1.19
C GLY A 4 1.37 -21.38 -1.71
N LEU A 5 1.80 -21.26 -2.97
CA LEU A 5 2.28 -20.00 -3.55
C LEU A 5 1.31 -19.37 -4.57
N SER A 6 0.03 -19.79 -4.60
CA SER A 6 -0.92 -19.36 -5.64
C SER A 6 -2.04 -18.45 -5.17
N GLU A 7 -1.97 -17.83 -4.00
CA GLU A 7 -2.94 -16.78 -3.62
C GLU A 7 -2.45 -15.41 -4.08
N GLN A 8 -2.22 -15.28 -5.39
CA GLN A 8 -2.30 -13.96 -6.01
C GLN A 8 -3.76 -13.51 -5.88
N PRO A 9 -4.04 -12.33 -5.31
CA PRO A 9 -5.41 -11.90 -5.14
C PRO A 9 -6.04 -11.73 -6.52
N SER A 10 -7.16 -12.41 -6.75
CA SER A 10 -7.84 -12.57 -8.04
C SER A 10 -8.20 -11.26 -8.75
N PHE A 11 -8.14 -10.12 -8.06
CA PHE A 11 -8.36 -8.81 -8.66
C PHE A 11 -7.15 -8.26 -9.44
N LEU A 12 -5.94 -8.75 -9.18
CA LEU A 12 -4.71 -8.25 -9.82
C LEU A 12 -4.34 -9.00 -11.11
N SER A 13 -4.99 -10.13 -11.40
CA SER A 13 -4.59 -10.99 -12.53
C SER A 13 -4.78 -10.35 -13.92
N SER A 14 -5.64 -9.32 -14.02
CA SER A 14 -5.91 -8.60 -15.27
C SER A 14 -5.03 -7.35 -15.45
N VAL A 15 -4.28 -6.97 -14.41
CA VAL A 15 -3.60 -5.69 -14.39
C VAL A 15 -2.17 -5.86 -14.92
N PRO A 16 -1.76 -5.14 -15.98
CA PRO A 16 -0.43 -5.32 -16.58
C PRO A 16 0.67 -4.98 -15.57
N PHE A 17 1.57 -5.94 -15.33
CA PHE A 17 2.61 -5.91 -14.28
C PHE A 17 3.66 -4.80 -14.46
N PHE A 18 3.72 -4.17 -15.63
CA PHE A 18 4.71 -3.14 -15.97
C PHE A 18 4.22 -1.70 -15.77
N GLN A 19 3.08 -1.50 -15.10
CA GLN A 19 2.48 -0.18 -14.95
C GLN A 19 2.54 0.32 -13.50
N SER A 20 2.97 1.57 -13.32
CA SER A 20 2.87 2.25 -12.02
C SER A 20 1.42 2.56 -11.68
N PHE A 21 0.99 2.25 -10.46
CA PHE A 21 -0.36 2.57 -9.97
C PHE A 21 -0.39 3.89 -9.23
N HIS A 22 -1.44 4.66 -9.45
CA HIS A 22 -1.76 5.85 -8.66
C HIS A 22 -2.95 5.50 -7.77
N ILE A 23 -2.69 5.35 -6.47
CA ILE A 23 -3.68 4.92 -5.48
C ILE A 23 -4.00 6.09 -4.55
N ALA A 24 -5.27 6.43 -4.38
CA ALA A 24 -5.73 7.40 -3.40
C ALA A 24 -6.35 6.68 -2.19
N ILE A 25 -5.80 6.93 -1.00
CA ILE A 25 -6.32 6.37 0.26
C ILE A 25 -7.32 7.38 0.84
N LEU A 26 -8.59 6.97 0.96
CA LEU A 26 -9.68 7.79 1.50
C LEU A 26 -10.13 7.26 2.87
N GLY A 27 -10.74 8.13 3.69
CA GLY A 27 -11.26 7.77 5.01
C GLY A 27 -11.42 8.97 5.94
N LEU A 28 -12.14 8.76 7.05
CA LEU A 28 -12.41 9.77 8.07
C LEU A 28 -11.13 10.32 8.73
N ASP A 29 -11.25 11.42 9.45
CA ASP A 29 -10.20 11.93 10.32
C ASP A 29 -9.76 10.84 11.32
N SER A 30 -8.47 10.81 11.60
CA SER A 30 -7.85 9.78 12.47
C SER A 30 -8.03 8.31 12.06
N ALA A 31 -8.53 7.99 10.86
CA ALA A 31 -8.68 6.61 10.38
C ALA A 31 -7.35 5.85 10.12
N GLY A 32 -6.19 6.44 10.41
CA GLY A 32 -4.89 5.78 10.27
C GLY A 32 -4.27 5.77 8.87
N LYS A 33 -4.78 6.59 7.94
CA LYS A 33 -4.31 6.64 6.53
C LYS A 33 -2.80 6.86 6.41
N THR A 34 -2.26 7.84 7.12
CA THR A 34 -0.82 8.15 7.11
C THR A 34 0.00 7.02 7.73
N THR A 35 -0.53 6.36 8.76
CA THR A 35 0.11 5.21 9.41
C THR A 35 0.26 4.04 8.44
N VAL A 36 -0.80 3.71 7.67
CA VAL A 36 -0.73 2.68 6.63
C VAL A 36 0.25 3.08 5.51
N LEU A 37 0.21 4.34 5.05
CA LEU A 37 1.10 4.82 4.00
C LEU A 37 2.58 4.68 4.40
N TYR A 38 2.92 5.05 5.64
CA TYR A 38 4.28 4.91 6.17
C TYR A 38 4.66 3.47 6.44
N ARG A 39 3.71 2.64 6.86
CA ARG A 39 3.95 1.20 6.99
C ARG A 39 4.30 0.58 5.64
N LEU A 40 3.64 0.97 4.56
CA LEU A 40 3.94 0.49 3.21
C LEU A 40 5.30 1.00 2.71
N GLN A 41 5.66 2.24 3.02
CA GLN A 41 6.90 2.84 2.56
C GLN A 41 8.14 2.33 3.32
N PHE A 42 8.04 2.18 4.64
CA PHE A 42 9.19 1.93 5.51
C PHE A 42 9.19 0.53 6.13
N ASN A 43 8.10 -0.23 5.97
CA ASN A 43 7.91 -1.54 6.61
C ASN A 43 8.01 -1.53 8.15
N GLU A 44 7.83 -0.36 8.78
CA GLU A 44 7.92 -0.14 10.23
C GLU A 44 6.67 0.59 10.75
N PHE A 45 6.42 0.49 12.06
CA PHE A 45 5.35 1.26 12.72
C PHE A 45 5.92 2.57 13.23
N VAL A 46 5.61 3.66 12.52
CA VAL A 46 6.06 5.01 12.87
C VAL A 46 4.95 5.76 13.59
N ASN A 47 5.29 6.44 14.68
CA ASN A 47 4.37 7.39 15.32
C ASN A 47 4.09 8.56 14.37
N THR A 48 2.84 8.70 13.96
CA THR A 48 2.43 9.74 13.00
C THR A 48 1.76 10.91 13.70
N VAL A 49 1.97 12.12 13.16
CA VAL A 49 1.22 13.33 13.53
C VAL A 49 0.09 13.55 12.51
N PRO A 50 -1.07 14.12 12.89
CA PRO A 50 -2.11 14.49 11.93
C PRO A 50 -1.55 15.30 10.76
N THR A 51 -1.80 14.82 9.55
CA THR A 51 -1.29 15.46 8.34
C THR A 51 -2.09 16.73 8.05
N LYS A 52 -1.40 17.87 7.93
CA LYS A 52 -2.02 19.11 7.44
C LYS A 52 -2.09 19.05 5.92
N GLY A 53 -3.26 18.73 5.37
CA GLY A 53 -3.46 18.61 3.92
C GLY A 53 -3.35 17.17 3.41
N PHE A 54 -2.58 16.96 2.33
CA PHE A 54 -2.44 15.67 1.63
C PHE A 54 -0.98 15.19 1.65
N ASN A 55 -0.75 13.87 1.75
CA ASN A 55 0.57 13.26 1.64
C ASN A 55 0.62 12.28 0.45
N ALA A 56 1.69 12.32 -0.34
CA ALA A 56 1.90 11.47 -1.50
C ALA A 56 3.26 10.79 -1.42
N GLU A 57 3.27 9.46 -1.36
CA GLU A 57 4.50 8.66 -1.28
C GLU A 57 4.60 7.70 -2.47
N LYS A 58 5.82 7.50 -2.98
CA LYS A 58 6.11 6.48 -3.99
C LYS A 58 6.64 5.23 -3.28
N VAL A 59 5.76 4.23 -3.17
CA VAL A 59 6.11 2.91 -2.63
C VAL A 59 6.60 2.03 -3.77
N LYS A 60 7.81 1.47 -3.61
CA LYS A 60 8.27 0.35 -4.43
C LYS A 60 7.89 -0.93 -3.73
N TYR A 61 7.05 -1.73 -4.36
CA TYR A 61 6.69 -3.05 -3.87
C TYR A 61 7.29 -4.08 -4.80
N ASP A 62 8.31 -4.80 -4.33
CA ASP A 62 8.83 -5.95 -5.05
C ASP A 62 7.92 -7.15 -4.74
N PHE A 63 7.23 -7.64 -5.76
CA PHE A 63 6.40 -8.85 -5.68
C PHE A 63 7.24 -10.15 -5.77
N LEU A 64 8.52 -10.11 -5.36
CA LEU A 64 9.50 -11.19 -5.53
C LEU A 64 9.93 -11.80 -4.21
#